data_AF-A0A0C2VRV4-F1
#
_entry.id   AF-A0A0C2VRV4-F1
#
_cell.length_a   1.000
_cell.length_b   1.000
_cell.length_c   1.000
_cell.angle_alpha   90.00
_cell.angle_beta   90.00
_cell.angle_gamma   90.00
#
_symmetry.space_group_name_H-M   'P 1'
#
loop_
_entity.id
_entity.type
_entity.pdbx_description
1 polymer ?
#
loop_
_entity_poly.entity_id
_entity_poly.type
_entity_poly.pdbx_seq_one_letter_code
_entity_poly.pdbx_strand_id
1 'polypeptide(L)' 'MSTFLGLSLSNWMIWVSMAGFIGGYFIITEVITKREEKK' A
#
# COMPACT_ATOMS: atom_id res chain seq x y z
N MET A 1 -9.37 -24.78 -9.55
CA MET A 1 -9.16 -23.55 -8.76
C MET A 1 -8.07 -22.75 -9.44
N SER A 2 -8.38 -21.59 -10.01
CA SER A 2 -7.46 -20.80 -10.84
C SER A 2 -6.39 -20.13 -9.97
N THR A 3 -5.21 -20.74 -9.88
CA THR A 3 -3.99 -20.17 -9.29
C THR A 3 -3.34 -19.23 -10.30
N PHE A 4 -3.02 -18.00 -9.88
CA PHE A 4 -2.30 -17.02 -10.69
C PHE A 4 -0.83 -17.04 -10.26
N LEU A 5 0.09 -17.36 -11.19
CA LEU A 5 1.53 -17.53 -10.91
C LEU A 5 1.84 -18.55 -9.79
N GLY A 6 1.02 -19.60 -9.67
CA GLY A 6 1.19 -20.63 -8.64
C GLY A 6 0.78 -20.21 -7.23
N LEU A 7 0.31 -18.98 -7.05
CA LEU A 7 -0.22 -18.48 -5.78
C LEU A 7 -1.74 -18.41 -5.83
N SER A 8 -2.37 -18.56 -4.65
CA SER A 8 -3.81 -18.36 -4.52
C SER A 8 -4.17 -16.91 -4.80
N LEU A 9 -5.38 -16.69 -5.31
CA LEU A 9 -5.93 -15.34 -5.51
C LEU A 9 -5.92 -14.53 -4.21
N SER A 10 -6.12 -15.20 -3.07
CA SER A 10 -6.06 -14.61 -1.73
C SER A 10 -4.70 -13.99 -1.42
N ASN A 11 -3.60 -14.66 -1.81
CA ASN A 11 -2.27 -14.11 -1.62
C ASN A 11 -2.08 -12.82 -2.43
N TRP A 12 -2.51 -12.79 -3.69
CA TRP A 12 -2.45 -11.59 -4.52
C TRP A 12 -3.24 -10.42 -3.95
N MET A 13 -4.44 -10.68 -3.43
CA MET A 13 -5.24 -9.64 -2.77
C MET A 13 -4.51 -9.04 -1.56
N ILE A 14 -3.86 -9.87 -0.75
CA ILE A 14 -3.07 -9.41 0.40
C ILE A 14 -1.92 -8.51 -0.05
N TRP A 15 -1.17 -8.90 -1.10
CA TRP A 15 -0.07 -8.10 -1.64
C TRP A 15 -0.54 -6.74 -2.17
N VAL A 16 -1.66 -6.70 -2.90
CA VAL A 16 -2.23 -5.45 -3.42
C VAL A 16 -2.69 -4.54 -2.28
N SER A 17 -3.39 -5.08 -1.28
CA SER A 17 -3.81 -4.31 -0.11
C SER A 17 -2.63 -3.78 0.70
N MET A 18 -1.58 -4.60 0.89
CA MET A 18 -0.35 -4.21 1.58
C MET A 18 0.36 -3.06 0.85
N ALA A 19 0.51 -3.17 -0.48
CA ALA A 19 1.14 -2.13 -1.30
C ALA A 19 0.34 -0.82 -1.26
N GLY A 20 -0.99 -0.89 -1.35
CA GLY A 20 -1.87 0.27 -1.23
C GLY A 20 -1.78 0.96 0.12
N PHE A 21 -1.72 0.19 1.21
CA PHE A 21 -1.57 0.72 2.57
C PHE A 21 -0.24 1.45 2.75
N ILE A 22 0.87 0.85 2.31
CA ILE A 22 2.22 1.45 2.42
C ILE A 22 2.29 2.74 1.59
N GLY A 23 1.79 2.71 0.35
CA GLY A 23 1.77 3.89 -0.51
C GLY A 23 0.94 5.04 0.08
N GLY A 24 -0.27 4.72 0.58
CA GLY A 24 -1.14 5.70 1.25
C GLY A 24 -0.49 6.30 2.50
N TYR A 25 0.13 5.47 3.34
CA TYR A 25 0.85 5.91 4.53
C TYR A 25 1.97 6.90 4.19
N PHE A 26 2.75 6.62 3.13
CA PHE A 26 3.84 7.48 2.70
C PHE A 26 3.34 8.85 2.22
N ILE A 27 2.27 8.88 1.42
CA ILE A 27 1.65 10.13 0.96
C ILE A 27 1.14 10.96 2.14
N ILE A 28 0.43 10.34 3.07
CA ILE A 28 -0.12 11.04 4.25
C ILE A 28 1.04 11.59 5.10
N THR A 29 2.07 10.79 5.35
CA THR A 29 3.25 11.20 6.11
C THR A 29 3.94 12.38 5.43
N GLU A 30 4.20 12.30 4.12
CA GLU A 30 4.83 13.38 3.37
C GLU A 30 4.00 14.67 3.40
N VAL A 31 2.67 14.57 3.32
CA VAL A 31 1.76 15.73 3.41
C VAL A 31 1.79 16.36 4.80
N ILE A 32 1.83 15.56 5.88
CA ILE A 32 1.90 16.05 7.25
C ILE A 32 3.25 16.74 7.49
N THR A 33 4.36 16.09 7.13
CA THR A 33 5.71 16.66 7.29
C THR A 33 5.85 17.99 6.55
N LYS A 34 5.36 18.08 5.30
CA LYS A 34 5.34 19.34 4.54
C LYS A 34 4.51 20.45 5.18
N ARG A 35 3.49 20.11 5.98
CA ARG A 35 2.69 21.09 6.73
C ARG A 35 3.42 21.57 7.98
N GLU A 36 4.18 20.70 8.64
CA GLU A 36 4.97 21.07 9.81
C GLU A 36 6.19 21.92 9.43
N GLU A 37 6.87 21.64 8.32
CA GLU A 37 8.00 22.48 7.85
C GLU A 37 7.57 23.89 7.39
N LYS A 38 6.31 24.09 7.04
CA LYS A 38 5.78 25.40 6.62
C LYS A 38 5.21 26.25 7.76
N LYS A 39 5.20 25.73 8.99
CA LYS A 39 4.68 26.42 10.18
C LYS A 39 5.83 26.96 11.02
#